data_AF-E9GKY8-F1
#
_entry.id   AF-E9GKY8-F1
#
_cell.length_a   1.000
_cell.length_b   1.000
_cell.length_c   1.000
_cell.angle_alpha   90.00
_cell.angle_beta   90.00
_cell.angle_gamma   90.00
#
_symmetry.space_group_name_H-M   'P 1'
#
loop_
_entity.id
_entity.type
_entity.pdbx_description
1 polymer ?
#
loop_
_entity_poly.entity_id
_entity_poly.type
_entity_poly.pdbx_seq_one_letter_code
_entity_poly.pdbx_strand_id
1 'polypeptide(L)' 'CGVCGDIAKSYHFGGLSCDSCKAFFRRSVQNDNYLHFQCCHRGQCVISLSNRKSCQYCRMKRCFAIGME' A
#
# COMPACT_ATOMS: atom_id res chain seq x y z
N CYS A 1 -10.30 1.71 -3.98
CA CYS A 1 -9.11 1.38 -3.16
C CYS A 1 -8.43 2.68 -2.77
N GLY A 2 -8.39 2.99 -1.47
CA GLY A 2 -7.78 4.23 -0.97
C GLY A 2 -6.26 4.33 -1.21
N VAL A 3 -5.60 3.20 -1.51
CA VAL A 3 -4.15 3.15 -1.76
C VAL A 3 -3.78 3.51 -3.19
N CYS A 4 -4.38 2.87 -4.20
CA CYS A 4 -3.93 2.98 -5.59
C CYS A 4 -5.01 3.39 -6.59
N GLY A 5 -6.22 3.71 -6.13
CA GLY A 5 -7.34 4.14 -7.00
C GLY A 5 -8.09 3.01 -7.72
N ASP A 6 -7.59 1.77 -7.66
CA ASP A 6 -8.26 0.59 -8.20
C ASP A 6 -9.63 0.32 -7.53
N ILE A 7 -10.49 -0.48 -8.15
CA ILE A 7 -11.81 -0.83 -7.59
C ILE A 7 -11.62 -1.66 -6.32
N ALA A 8 -12.27 -1.26 -5.23
CA ALA A 8 -12.28 -1.98 -3.96
C ALA A 8 -13.72 -2.28 -3.57
N LYS A 9 -14.00 -3.55 -3.24
CA LYS A 9 -15.35 -4.02 -2.90
C LYS A 9 -15.58 -4.18 -1.40
N SER A 10 -14.51 -4.23 -0.62
CA SER A 10 -14.56 -4.54 0.81
C SER A 10 -13.38 -3.93 1.57
N TYR A 11 -13.53 -3.84 2.89
CA TYR A 11 -12.45 -3.48 3.80
C TYR A 11 -11.52 -4.68 4.03
N HIS A 12 -10.22 -4.41 4.09
CA HIS A 12 -9.20 -5.39 4.44
C HIS A 12 -8.24 -4.74 5.43
N PHE A 13 -8.01 -5.41 6.56
CA PHE A 13 -7.12 -4.93 7.63
C PHE A 13 -7.51 -3.54 8.15
N GLY A 14 -8.80 -3.16 8.12
CA GLY A 14 -9.27 -1.82 8.55
C GLY A 14 -9.41 -0.79 7.41
N GLY A 15 -8.81 -1.00 6.24
CA GLY A 15 -8.86 -0.06 5.11
C GLY A 15 -9.60 -0.56 3.86
N LEU A 16 -10.33 0.33 3.16
CA LEU A 16 -10.98 0.02 1.87
C LEU A 16 -9.94 -0.16 0.75
N SER A 17 -9.61 -1.40 0.41
CA SER A 17 -8.50 -1.73 -0.50
C SER A 17 -8.87 -2.76 -1.56
N CYS A 18 -8.15 -2.77 -2.70
CA CYS A 18 -8.31 -3.81 -3.73
C CYS A 18 -7.46 -5.05 -3.35
N ASP A 19 -7.70 -6.18 -4.02
CA ASP A 19 -6.99 -7.44 -3.74
C ASP A 19 -5.47 -7.33 -3.86
N SER A 20 -4.98 -6.52 -4.81
CA SER A 20 -3.54 -6.30 -4.96
C SER A 20 -2.93 -5.59 -3.75
N CYS A 21 -3.60 -4.56 -3.21
CA CYS A 21 -3.12 -3.82 -2.05
C CYS A 21 -3.31 -4.60 -0.75
N LYS A 22 -4.40 -5.38 -0.62
CA LYS A 22 -4.57 -6.39 0.44
C LYS A 22 -3.40 -7.37 0.48
N ALA A 23 -3.10 -8.01 -0.65
CA ALA A 23 -2.04 -9.00 -0.73
C ALA A 23 -0.64 -8.40 -0.53
N PHE A 24 -0.42 -7.18 -1.01
CA PHE A 24 0.79 -6.41 -0.74
C PHE A 24 0.95 -6.17 0.76
N PHE A 25 -0.04 -5.54 1.41
CA PHE A 25 0.00 -5.19 2.83
C PHE A 25 0.27 -6.43 3.70
N ARG A 26 -0.46 -7.53 3.49
CA ARG A 26 -0.26 -8.80 4.20
C ARG A 26 1.19 -9.29 4.14
N ARG A 27 1.82 -9.28 2.96
CA ARG A 27 3.22 -9.72 2.79
C ARG A 27 4.22 -8.71 3.34
N SER A 28 3.84 -7.44 3.41
CA SER A 28 4.70 -6.37 3.89
C SER A 28 4.77 -6.32 5.41
N VAL A 29 3.66 -6.55 6.11
CA VAL A 29 3.64 -6.64 7.59
C VAL A 29 4.21 -7.97 8.11
N GLN A 30 4.14 -9.03 7.30
CA GLN A 30 4.75 -10.31 7.67
C GLN A 30 6.26 -10.13 7.88
N ASN A 31 6.73 -10.50 9.07
CA ASN A 31 8.12 -10.35 9.52
C ASN A 31 8.64 -8.90 9.40
N ASP A 32 7.76 -7.91 9.50
CA ASP A 32 8.10 -6.49 9.44
C ASP A 32 8.92 -6.07 8.19
N ASN A 33 8.74 -6.77 7.08
CA ASN A 33 9.48 -6.52 5.83
C ASN A 33 9.34 -5.07 5.34
N TYR A 34 8.24 -4.41 5.65
CA TYR A 34 8.01 -3.02 5.31
C TYR A 34 9.01 -2.03 5.94
N LEU A 35 9.66 -2.39 7.04
CA LEU A 35 10.72 -1.58 7.66
C LEU A 35 11.92 -1.41 6.74
N HIS A 36 12.12 -2.33 5.79
CA HIS A 36 13.19 -2.25 4.80
C HIS A 36 12.81 -1.47 3.54
N PHE A 37 11.55 -1.04 3.40
CA PHE A 37 11.13 -0.31 2.21
C PHE A 37 11.74 1.09 2.20
N GLN A 38 12.37 1.43 1.08
CA GLN A 38 12.93 2.76 0.86
C GLN A 38 12.27 3.42 -0.35
N CYS A 39 12.19 4.75 -0.32
CA CYS A 39 11.74 5.54 -1.45
C CYS A 39 12.96 6.12 -2.17
N CYS A 40 13.06 5.93 -3.48
CA CYS A 40 14.12 6.54 -4.30
C CYS A 40 13.89 8.04 -4.58
N HIS A 41 12.85 8.64 -4.00
CA HIS A 41 12.46 10.03 -4.18
C HIS A 41 12.27 10.68 -2.79
N ARG A 42 11.23 11.51 -2.61
CA ARG A 42 10.98 12.27 -1.38
C ARG A 42 9.92 11.65 -0.45
N GLY A 43 9.63 10.36 -0.57
CA GLY A 43 8.59 9.70 0.25
C GLY A 43 7.16 10.22 0.00
N GLN A 44 6.92 10.79 -1.18
CA GLN A 44 5.69 11.46 -1.61
C GLN A 44 5.22 10.97 -3.00
N CYS A 45 5.60 9.76 -3.41
CA CYS A 45 5.18 9.23 -4.71
C CYS A 45 3.66 9.08 -4.78
N VAL A 46 3.06 9.57 -5.86
CA VAL A 46 1.65 9.33 -6.16
C VAL A 46 1.48 7.87 -6.56
N ILE A 47 0.67 7.13 -5.80
CA ILE A 47 0.39 5.72 -6.05
C ILE A 47 -0.92 5.59 -6.83
N SER A 48 -0.85 4.94 -7.98
CA SER A 48 -1.94 4.68 -8.92
C SER A 48 -1.90 3.24 -9.42
N LEU A 49 -2.92 2.82 -10.17
CA LEU A 49 -3.01 1.46 -10.71
C LEU A 49 -1.77 1.07 -11.55
N SER A 50 -1.25 2.01 -12.36
CA SER A 50 -0.13 1.77 -13.28
C SER A 50 1.25 1.78 -12.58
N ASN A 51 1.44 2.60 -11.53
CA ASN A 51 2.74 2.81 -10.90
C ASN A 51 2.87 2.27 -9.46
N ARG A 52 1.86 1.56 -8.93
CA ARG A 52 1.88 0.98 -7.58
C ARG A 52 2.99 -0.04 -7.30
N LYS A 53 3.79 -0.43 -8.31
CA LYS A 53 4.98 -1.28 -8.12
C LYS A 53 6.27 -0.46 -8.00
N SER A 54 6.26 0.82 -8.40
CA SER A 54 7.46 1.66 -8.51
C SER A 54 8.01 2.11 -7.16
N CYS A 55 7.20 2.17 -6.10
CA CYS A 55 7.67 2.52 -4.77
C CYS A 55 6.89 1.78 -3.67
N GLN A 56 7.53 0.78 -3.07
CA GLN A 56 6.94 0.00 -1.98
C GLN A 56 6.75 0.84 -0.71
N TYR A 57 7.70 1.73 -0.39
CA TYR A 57 7.61 2.62 0.76
C TYR A 57 6.35 3.51 0.71
N CYS A 58 6.16 4.26 -0.39
CA CYS A 58 5.02 5.16 -0.51
C CYS A 58 3.70 4.40 -0.60
N ARG A 59 3.70 3.21 -1.22
CA ARG A 59 2.52 2.33 -1.21
C ARG A 59 2.17 1.90 0.21
N MET A 60 3.14 1.46 1.00
CA MET A 60 2.91 1.04 2.38
C MET A 60 2.45 2.19 3.27
N LYS A 61 3.11 3.34 3.17
CA LYS A 61 2.71 4.58 3.85
C LYS A 61 1.24 4.91 3.60
N ARG A 62 0.78 4.72 2.36
CA ARG A 62 -0.62 4.97 2.00
C ARG A 62 -1.58 3.86 2.46
N CYS A 63 -1.12 2.62 2.64
CA CYS A 63 -1.89 1.58 3.33
C CYS A 63 -2.20 2.02 4.77
N PHE A 64 -1.19 2.41 5.55
CA PHE A 64 -1.39 2.91 6.91
C PHE A 64 -2.28 4.16 6.94
N ALA A 65 -2.09 5.09 6.00
CA ALA A 65 -2.88 6.32 5.94
C ALA A 65 -4.39 6.09 5.71
N ILE A 66 -4.80 4.93 5.17
CA ILE A 66 -6.21 4.57 5.01
C ILE A 66 -6.71 3.65 6.12
N GLY A 67 -5.95 3.50 7.21
CA GLY A 67 -6.31 2.68 8.36
C GLY A 67 -6.06 1.18 8.17
N MET A 68 -5.08 0.78 7.35
CA MET A 68 -4.66 -0.63 7.32
C MET A 68 -3.68 -0.92 8.46
N GLU A 69 -4.03 -1.84 9.37
CA GLU A 69 -3.21 -2.30 10.52
C GLU A 69 -3.22 -3.82 10.71
#